data_AF-A0A5K0WTU8-F1
#
_entry.id   AF-A0A5K0WTU8-F1
#
_cell.length_a   1.000
_cell.length_b   1.000
_cell.length_c   1.000
_cell.angle_alpha   90.00
_cell.angle_beta   90.00
_cell.angle_gamma   90.00
#
_symmetry.space_group_name_H-M   'P 1'
#
loop_
_entity.id
_entity.type
_entity.pdbx_description
1 polymer ?
#
loop_
_entity_poly.entity_id
_entity_poly.type
_entity_poly.pdbx_seq_one_letter_code
_entity_poly.pdbx_strand_id
1 'polypeptide(L)'
;MAPYSSSHSRLPMVSSLAVAFCLLIGLASLELTHGDELRVGFYLGSCPSVEDVVKDTVAKAFATDPGVAPELVRLHFHDCFVR
;
A
#
# COMPACT_ATOMS: atom_id res chain seq x y z
N MET A 1 -31.93 -35.70 -45.19
CA MET A 1 -32.16 -34.73 -44.10
C MET A 1 -31.24 -35.07 -42.94
N ALA A 2 -30.33 -34.17 -42.54
CA ALA A 2 -29.43 -34.37 -41.41
C ALA A 2 -30.11 -33.97 -40.09
N PRO A 3 -29.83 -34.63 -38.95
CA PRO A 3 -30.43 -34.29 -37.68
C PRO A 3 -29.73 -33.07 -37.06
N TYR A 4 -30.52 -32.05 -36.76
CA TYR A 4 -30.17 -30.92 -35.91
C TYR A 4 -30.09 -31.42 -34.45
N SER A 5 -28.88 -31.69 -33.95
CA SER A 5 -28.65 -32.29 -32.63
C SER A 5 -28.12 -31.25 -31.62
N SER A 6 -29.05 -30.77 -30.79
CA SER A 6 -28.91 -30.52 -29.34
C SER A 6 -27.56 -29.99 -28.80
N SER A 7 -27.29 -28.71 -29.06
CA SER A 7 -26.19 -27.95 -28.42
C SER A 7 -26.66 -26.77 -27.53
N HIS A 8 -27.90 -26.81 -27.00
CA HIS A 8 -28.48 -25.67 -26.25
C HIS A 8 -28.58 -25.86 -24.73
N SER A 9 -28.62 -27.09 -24.21
CA SER A 9 -28.85 -27.35 -22.76
C SER A 9 -27.57 -27.36 -21.91
N ARG A 10 -26.38 -27.44 -22.52
CA ARG A 10 -25.08 -27.34 -21.84
C ARG A 10 -24.55 -25.91 -21.72
N LEU A 11 -25.18 -24.95 -22.40
CA LEU A 11 -24.79 -23.53 -22.43
C LEU A 11 -25.12 -22.73 -21.14
N PRO A 12 -26.26 -22.92 -20.44
CA PRO A 12 -26.58 -22.09 -19.27
C PRO A 12 -25.73 -22.46 -18.04
N MET A 13 -25.37 -23.74 -17.91
CA MET A 13 -24.55 -24.23 -16.79
C MET A 13 -23.09 -23.80 -16.93
N VAL A 14 -22.50 -23.90 -18.13
CA VAL A 14 -21.14 -23.40 -18.39
C VAL A 14 -21.07 -21.87 -18.29
N SER A 15 -22.12 -21.16 -18.70
CA SER A 15 -22.22 -19.70 -18.54
C SER A 15 -22.27 -19.29 -17.07
N SER A 16 -23.07 -19.98 -16.25
CA SER A 16 -23.16 -19.70 -14.80
C SER A 16 -21.85 -19.98 -14.06
N LEU A 17 -21.18 -21.08 -14.41
CA LEU A 17 -19.86 -21.42 -13.85
C LEU A 17 -18.78 -20.43 -14.29
N ALA A 18 -18.80 -19.98 -15.54
CA ALA A 18 -17.89 -18.95 -16.03
C ALA A 18 -18.11 -17.60 -15.33
N VAL A 19 -19.37 -17.21 -15.12
CA VAL A 19 -19.71 -15.99 -14.37
C VAL A 19 -19.27 -16.08 -12.92
N ALA A 20 -19.51 -17.21 -12.25
CA ALA A 20 -19.03 -17.45 -10.89
C ALA A 20 -17.50 -17.42 -10.80
N PHE A 21 -16.81 -18.03 -11.76
CA PHE A 21 -15.34 -18.02 -11.83
C PHE A 21 -14.79 -16.61 -12.07
N CYS A 22 -15.41 -15.82 -12.96
CA CYS A 22 -15.06 -14.42 -13.16
C CYS A 22 -15.31 -13.57 -11.91
N LEU A 23 -16.40 -13.81 -11.17
CA LEU A 23 -16.67 -13.15 -9.89
C LEU A 23 -15.64 -13.52 -8.82
N LEU A 24 -15.25 -14.79 -8.73
CA LEU A 24 -14.23 -15.26 -7.80
C LEU A 24 -12.85 -14.65 -8.12
N ILE A 25 -12.49 -14.57 -9.41
CA ILE A 25 -11.26 -13.89 -9.84
C ILE A 25 -11.34 -12.39 -9.52
N GLY A 26 -12.46 -11.73 -9.82
CA GLY A 26 -12.65 -10.30 -9.53
C GLY A 26 -12.58 -9.96 -8.05
N LEU A 27 -13.13 -10.82 -7.18
CA LEU A 27 -13.05 -10.68 -5.72
C LEU A 27 -11.66 -10.99 -5.17
N ALA A 28 -10.91 -11.92 -5.78
CA ALA A 28 -9.54 -12.22 -5.40
C ALA A 28 -8.55 -11.11 -5.80
N SER A 29 -8.86 -10.35 -6.85
CA SER A 29 -8.09 -9.17 -7.29
C SER A 29 -8.43 -7.89 -6.54
N LEU A 30 -9.29 -7.96 -5.51
CA LEU A 30 -9.52 -6.84 -4.61
C LEU A 30 -8.29 -6.69 -3.71
N GLU A 31 -7.24 -6.08 -4.26
CA GLU A 31 -6.16 -5.55 -3.43
C GLU A 31 -6.77 -4.44 -2.58
N LEU A 32 -7.03 -4.76 -1.30
CA LEU A 32 -7.13 -3.74 -0.28
C LEU A 32 -5.79 -2.99 -0.33
N THR A 33 -5.80 -1.82 -0.97
CA THR A 33 -4.68 -0.89 -0.94
C THR A 33 -4.49 -0.46 0.51
N HIS A 34 -3.78 -1.28 1.27
CA HIS A 34 -3.15 -0.86 2.51
C HIS A 34 -2.00 0.02 2.04
N GLY A 35 -2.28 1.30 1.77
CA GLY A 35 -1.22 2.27 1.92
C GLY A 35 -0.71 2.07 3.33
N ASP A 36 0.56 1.69 3.50
CA ASP A 36 1.14 1.43 4.81
C ASP A 36 0.76 2.58 5.74
N GLU A 37 -0.15 2.31 6.66
CA GLU A 37 -0.70 3.35 7.52
C GLU A 37 0.42 3.78 8.46
N LEU A 38 0.79 5.05 8.39
CA LEU A 38 1.77 5.63 9.30
C LEU A 38 1.29 5.43 10.73
N ARG A 39 2.12 4.78 11.55
CA ARG A 39 1.79 4.48 12.94
C ARG A 39 2.92 4.91 13.86
N VAL A 40 2.56 5.57 14.96
CA VAL A 40 3.50 5.89 16.05
C VAL A 40 4.08 4.59 16.61
N GLY A 41 5.41 4.54 16.77
CA GLY A 41 6.10 3.33 17.23
C GLY A 41 6.22 2.23 16.15
N PHE A 42 6.16 2.58 14.86
CA PHE A 42 6.39 1.64 13.77
C PHE A 42 7.68 0.81 13.95
N TYR A 43 8.75 1.45 14.45
CA TYR A 43 10.06 0.81 14.64
C TYR A 43 10.21 0.04 15.95
N LEU A 44 9.19 -0.06 16.81
CA LEU A 44 9.33 -0.73 18.11
C LEU A 44 9.82 -2.19 18.02
N GLY A 45 9.42 -2.90 16.96
CA GLY A 45 9.82 -4.31 16.76
C GLY A 45 11.18 -4.51 16.07
N SER A 46 11.72 -3.48 15.43
CA SER A 46 12.93 -3.58 14.60
C SER A 46 14.09 -2.74 15.11
N CYS A 47 13.81 -1.49 15.51
CA CYS A 47 14.78 -0.55 16.06
C CYS A 47 14.09 0.38 17.09
N PRO A 48 13.84 -0.09 18.33
CA PRO A 48 13.05 0.66 19.31
C PRO A 48 13.68 1.99 19.73
N SER A 49 14.99 2.14 19.58
CA SER A 49 15.72 3.36 19.96
C SER A 49 15.81 4.41 18.85
N VAL A 50 15.26 4.16 17.66
CA VAL A 50 15.48 5.04 16.50
C VAL A 50 14.96 6.46 16.72
N GLU A 51 13.78 6.61 17.35
CA GLU A 51 13.18 7.92 17.60
C GLU A 51 14.05 8.73 18.58
N ASP A 52 14.57 8.10 19.63
CA ASP A 52 15.48 8.72 20.58
C ASP A 52 16.83 9.09 19.95
N VAL A 53 17.41 8.20 19.15
CA VAL A 53 18.69 8.44 18.46
C VAL A 53 18.58 9.63 17.51
N VAL A 54 17.50 9.72 16.74
CA VAL A 54 17.25 10.85 15.84
C VAL A 54 17.09 12.14 16.63
N LYS A 55 16.29 12.13 17.69
CA LYS A 55 16.07 13.29 18.57
C LYS A 55 17.37 13.81 19.17
N ASP A 56 18.18 12.93 19.75
CA ASP A 56 19.45 13.31 20.38
C ASP A 56 20.45 13.84 19.37
N THR A 57 20.49 13.26 18.17
CA THR A 57 21.38 13.70 17.09
C THR A 57 21.00 15.09 16.61
N VAL A 58 19.71 15.32 16.36
CA VAL A 58 19.21 16.64 15.94
C VAL A 58 19.42 17.68 17.04
N ALA A 59 19.19 17.33 18.31
CA ALA A 59 19.41 18.24 19.43
C ALA A 59 20.89 18.66 19.56
N LYS A 60 21.83 17.72 19.39
CA LYS A 60 23.28 18.01 19.41
C LYS A 60 23.68 18.91 18.24
N ALA A 61 23.16 18.64 17.04
CA ALA A 61 23.40 19.46 15.87
C ALA A 61 22.86 20.90 16.08
N PHE A 62 21.63 21.02 16.58
CA PHE A 62 21.00 22.30 16.90
C PHE A 62 21.78 23.11 17.95
N ALA A 63 22.31 22.45 18.97
CA ALA A 63 23.14 23.12 19.99
C ALA A 63 24.43 23.74 19.40
N THR A 64 24.91 23.19 18.27
CA THR A 64 26.08 23.71 17.56
C THR A 64 25.69 24.77 16.53
N ASP A 65 24.61 24.53 15.80
CA ASP A 65 24.06 25.43 14.79
C ASP A 65 22.52 25.47 14.88
N PRO A 66 21.95 26.58 15.38
CA PRO A 66 20.51 26.76 15.44
C PRO A 66 19.80 26.72 14.07
N GLY A 67 20.53 26.93 12.97
CA GLY A 67 20.01 26.87 11.60
C GLY A 67 19.56 25.48 11.15
N VAL A 68 20.06 24.41 11.79
CA VAL A 68 19.73 23.01 11.44
C VAL A 68 18.24 22.71 11.58
N ALA A 69 17.57 23.27 12.60
CA ALA A 69 16.16 23.00 12.84
C ALA A 69 15.24 23.46 11.69
N PRO A 70 15.25 24.74 11.27
CA PRO A 70 14.44 25.18 10.13
C PRO A 70 14.89 24.55 8.80
N GLU A 71 16.16 24.23 8.63
CA GLU A 71 16.67 23.59 7.41
C GLU A 71 16.13 22.17 7.23
N LEU A 72 16.15 21.33 8.29
CA LEU A 72 15.59 19.97 8.24
C LEU A 72 14.10 19.98 7.92
N VAL A 73 13.35 20.92 8.50
CA VAL A 73 11.92 21.09 8.19
C VAL A 73 11.75 21.47 6.71
N ARG A 74 12.52 22.44 6.20
CA ARG A 74 12.45 22.84 4.79
C ARG A 74 12.78 21.68 3.85
N LEU A 75 13.78 20.85 4.19
CA LEU A 75 14.14 19.67 3.42
C LEU A 75 12.99 18.67 3.36
N HIS A 76 12.34 18.37 4.49
CA HIS A 76 11.19 17.47 4.53
C HIS A 76 10.02 17.97 3.66
N PHE A 77 9.72 19.27 3.72
CA PHE A 77 8.72 19.88 2.84
C PHE A 77 9.12 19.80 1.37
N HIS A 78 10.39 20.06 1.05
CA HIS A 78 10.89 20.02 -0.32
C HIS A 78 10.73 18.61 -0.93
N ASP A 79 11.10 17.56 -0.20
CA ASP A 79 10.97 16.17 -0.67
C ASP A 79 9.51 15.74 -0.85
N CYS A 80 8.59 16.25 -0.02
CA CYS A 80 7.19 15.85 -0.09
C CYS A 80 6.41 16.62 -1.17
N PHE A 81 6.72 17.90 -1.36
CA PHE A 81 5.92 18.81 -2.20
C PHE A 81 6.51 19.06 -3.58
N VAL A 82 7.81 18.83 -3.79
CA VAL A 82 8.43 18.94 -5.11
C VAL A 82 8.59 17.53 -5.68
N ARG A 83 7.81 17.21 -6.71
CA ARG A 83 7.87 15.93 -7.46
C ARG A 83 8.16 16.18 -8.92
#